data_AF-A0A397VE55-F1
#
_entry.id   AF-A0A397VE55-F1
#
_cell.length_a   1.000
_cell.length_b   1.000
_cell.length_c   1.000
_cell.angle_alpha   90.00
_cell.angle_beta   90.00
_cell.angle_gamma   90.00
#
_symmetry.space_group_name_H-M   'P 1'
#
loop_
_entity.id
_entity.type
_entity.pdbx_description
1 polymer ?
#
loop_
_entity_poly.entity_id
_entity_poly.type
_entity_poly.pdbx_seq_one_letter_code
_entity_poly.pdbx_strand_id
1 'polypeptide(L)'
;MNRFIAWLTFFIVYIILSSAQIVDELNTPIGPISQNTKVTVTWTLLPDKDANNKYGQLSATNLYKTDVTIIDSKVPLAPKSYTWEVSLQAGEYILGLDDGTELKQSGEVEVRAP
;
A
#
# COMPACT_ATOMS: atom_id res chain seq x y z
N MET A 1 0.02 -28.67 -36.29
CA MET A 1 0.16 -28.87 -34.83
C MET A 1 0.81 -27.68 -34.10
N ASN A 2 1.73 -26.92 -34.71
CA ASN A 2 2.40 -25.77 -34.06
C ASN A 2 1.56 -24.52 -33.80
N ARG A 3 0.43 -24.33 -34.50
CA ARG A 3 -0.40 -23.13 -34.31
C ARG A 3 -1.18 -23.18 -32.99
N PHE A 4 -1.67 -24.34 -32.57
CA PHE A 4 -2.43 -24.48 -31.32
C PHE A 4 -1.57 -24.26 -30.06
N ILE A 5 -0.30 -24.67 -30.09
CA ILE A 5 0.64 -24.49 -28.97
C ILE A 5 0.97 -23.01 -28.76
N ALA A 6 1.10 -22.23 -29.84
CA ALA A 6 1.37 -20.79 -29.76
C ALA A 6 0.20 -19.97 -29.18
N TRP A 7 -1.05 -20.38 -29.44
CA TRP A 7 -2.22 -19.74 -28.82
C TRP A 7 -2.33 -20.09 -27.33
N LEU A 8 -1.98 -21.33 -26.96
CA LEU A 8 -2.02 -21.78 -25.56
C LEU A 8 -0.96 -21.09 -24.69
N THR A 9 0.25 -20.86 -25.22
CA THR A 9 1.29 -20.10 -24.50
C THR A 9 0.93 -18.62 -24.33
N PHE A 10 0.30 -17.98 -25.32
CA PHE A 10 -0.20 -16.61 -25.16
C PHE A 10 -1.31 -16.51 -24.10
N PHE A 11 -2.21 -17.49 -24.02
CA PHE A 11 -3.28 -17.51 -23.03
C PHE A 11 -2.74 -17.74 -21.61
N ILE A 12 -1.73 -18.59 -21.44
CA ILE A 12 -1.07 -18.83 -20.15
C ILE A 12 -0.30 -17.58 -19.69
N VAL A 13 0.41 -16.87 -20.58
CA VAL A 13 1.12 -15.62 -20.24
C VAL A 13 0.14 -14.49 -19.85
N TYR A 14 -1.04 -14.45 -20.46
CA TYR A 14 -2.08 -13.46 -20.12
C TYR A 14 -2.70 -13.70 -18.75
N ILE A 15 -2.88 -14.97 -18.33
CA ILE A 15 -3.42 -15.31 -17.00
C ILE A 15 -2.42 -14.97 -15.87
N ILE A 16 -1.11 -14.89 -16.16
CA ILE A 16 -0.08 -14.66 -15.13
C ILE A 16 0.03 -13.19 -14.70
N LEU A 17 -0.58 -12.23 -15.42
CA LEU A 17 -0.32 -10.79 -15.20
C LEU A 17 -1.50 -9.94 -14.74
N SER A 18 -2.69 -10.52 -14.53
CA SER A 18 -3.79 -9.77 -13.92
C SER A 18 -3.76 -9.87 -12.39
N SER A 19 -2.75 -9.25 -11.77
CA SER A 19 -2.95 -8.79 -10.38
C SER A 19 -4.08 -7.76 -10.46
N ALA A 20 -5.26 -8.16 -10.00
CA ALA A 20 -6.41 -7.28 -10.01
C ALA A 20 -6.32 -6.40 -8.77
N GLN A 21 -6.39 -5.07 -8.97
CA GLN A 21 -6.38 -4.09 -7.88
C GLN A 21 -7.36 -4.48 -6.78
N ILE A 22 -6.94 -4.30 -5.53
CA ILE A 22 -7.65 -4.70 -4.31
C ILE A 22 -8.00 -3.46 -3.50
N VAL A 23 -7.02 -2.59 -3.25
CA VAL A 23 -7.20 -1.38 -2.44
C VAL A 23 -7.79 -0.26 -3.31
N ASP A 24 -8.82 0.39 -2.79
CA ASP A 24 -9.43 1.54 -3.44
C ASP A 24 -8.75 2.83 -2.95
N GLU A 25 -8.88 3.13 -1.66
CA GLU A 25 -8.34 4.33 -1.03
C GLU A 25 -7.52 4.01 0.22
N LEU A 26 -6.39 4.70 0.39
CA LEU A 26 -5.64 4.75 1.65
C LEU A 26 -6.11 5.97 2.45
N ASN A 27 -6.66 5.74 3.64
CA ASN A 27 -7.17 6.83 4.47
C ASN A 27 -6.02 7.61 5.12
N THR A 28 -6.16 8.93 5.17
CA THR A 28 -5.23 9.82 5.87
C THR A 28 -5.44 9.71 7.39
N PRO A 29 -4.39 9.42 8.18
CA PRO A 29 -4.44 9.55 9.62
C PRO A 29 -4.88 10.96 10.05
N ILE A 30 -5.70 11.03 11.10
CA ILE A 30 -6.26 12.31 11.57
C ILE A 30 -5.24 13.02 12.46
N GLY A 31 -4.87 14.24 12.08
CA GLY A 31 -4.06 15.15 12.88
C GLY A 31 -2.56 14.82 12.88
N PRO A 32 -1.75 15.62 13.59
CA PRO A 32 -0.32 15.39 13.70
C PRO A 32 -0.05 14.12 14.51
N ILE A 33 0.94 13.36 14.07
CA ILE A 33 1.38 12.11 14.68
C ILE A 33 2.68 12.35 15.44
N SER A 34 2.72 12.00 16.72
CA SER A 34 3.96 12.03 17.48
C SER A 34 4.87 10.84 17.13
N GLN A 35 6.17 11.10 17.02
CA GLN A 35 7.18 10.05 16.92
C GLN A 35 7.07 9.03 18.05
N ASN A 36 7.43 7.78 17.76
CA ASN A 36 7.40 6.65 18.68
C ASN A 36 6.00 6.31 19.25
N THR A 37 4.93 6.78 18.60
CA THR A 37 3.56 6.39 18.93
C THR A 37 3.04 5.31 17.98
N LYS A 38 1.95 4.65 18.39
CA LYS A 38 1.22 3.69 17.57
C LYS A 38 0.05 4.39 16.90
N VAL A 39 0.02 4.37 15.57
CA VAL A 39 -1.09 4.91 14.78
C VAL A 39 -1.74 3.79 13.99
N THR A 40 -3.06 3.85 13.89
CA THR A 40 -3.82 2.94 13.03
C THR A 40 -3.96 3.56 11.64
N VAL A 41 -3.33 2.94 10.66
CA VAL A 41 -3.53 3.25 9.24
C VAL A 41 -4.67 2.38 8.73
N THR A 42 -5.57 2.94 7.92
CA THR A 42 -6.76 2.23 7.41
C THR A 42 -6.94 2.48 5.93
N TRP A 43 -7.66 1.60 5.25
CA TRP A 43 -7.96 1.72 3.82
C TRP A 43 -9.32 1.13 3.50
N THR A 44 -9.81 1.42 2.29
CA THR A 44 -10.99 0.79 1.71
C THR A 44 -10.59 -0.19 0.62
N LEU A 45 -11.48 -1.13 0.33
CA LEU A 45 -11.30 -2.10 -0.75
C LEU A 45 -12.26 -1.75 -1.88
N LEU A 46 -11.86 -2.06 -3.11
CA LEU A 46 -12.78 -2.03 -4.23
C LEU A 46 -13.95 -3.00 -3.98
N PRO A 47 -15.16 -2.73 -4.53
CA PRO A 47 -16.29 -3.64 -4.44
C PRO A 47 -15.92 -5.06 -4.87
N ASP A 48 -16.46 -6.05 -4.16
CA ASP A 48 -16.29 -7.48 -4.43
C ASP A 48 -14.84 -8.01 -4.37
N LYS A 49 -13.89 -7.24 -3.83
CA LYS A 49 -12.51 -7.70 -3.60
C LYS A 49 -12.35 -8.39 -2.26
N ASP A 50 -11.65 -9.53 -2.29
CA ASP A 50 -11.21 -10.23 -1.10
C ASP A 50 -9.72 -9.94 -0.81
N ALA A 51 -9.45 -9.40 0.37
CA ALA A 51 -8.12 -9.07 0.86
C ALA A 51 -7.53 -10.16 1.78
N ASN A 52 -8.27 -11.24 2.07
CA ASN A 52 -7.79 -12.33 2.93
C ASN A 52 -6.52 -12.97 2.34
N ASN A 53 -5.48 -13.10 3.17
CA ASN A 53 -4.16 -13.61 2.79
C ASN A 53 -3.45 -12.81 1.67
N LYS A 54 -3.87 -11.56 1.45
CA LYS A 54 -3.20 -10.62 0.55
C LYS A 54 -2.33 -9.66 1.35
N TYR A 55 -1.24 -9.23 0.73
CA TYR A 55 -0.27 -8.34 1.35
C TYR A 55 0.06 -7.20 0.39
N GLY A 56 0.32 -6.02 0.97
CA GLY A 56 0.86 -4.87 0.26
C GLY A 56 2.12 -4.33 0.95
N GLN A 57 2.67 -3.26 0.38
CA GLN A 57 3.79 -2.51 0.94
C GLN A 57 3.30 -1.14 1.39
N LEU A 58 3.55 -0.80 2.65
CA LEU A 58 3.32 0.52 3.21
C LEU A 58 4.63 1.31 3.21
N SER A 59 4.57 2.53 2.68
CA SER A 59 5.69 3.47 2.61
C SER A 59 5.26 4.86 3.05
N ALA A 60 6.26 5.71 3.29
CA ALA A 60 6.08 7.14 3.54
C ALA A 60 7.08 7.92 2.68
N THR A 61 6.58 8.88 1.94
CA THR A 61 7.37 9.79 1.11
C THR A 61 7.48 11.13 1.81
N ASN A 62 8.69 11.58 2.13
CA ASN A 62 8.91 12.90 2.71
C ASN A 62 8.70 13.99 1.64
N LEU A 63 7.84 14.97 1.90
CA LEU A 63 7.47 16.00 0.93
C LEU A 63 8.61 16.93 0.54
N TYR A 64 9.58 17.15 1.43
CA TYR A 64 10.66 18.12 1.22
C TYR A 64 11.96 17.48 0.72
N LYS A 65 12.22 16.23 1.13
CA LYS A 65 13.43 15.51 0.76
C LYS A 65 13.21 14.55 -0.39
N THR A 66 11.96 14.28 -0.78
CA THR A 66 11.55 13.28 -1.77
C THR A 66 12.04 11.85 -1.46
N ASP A 67 12.48 11.62 -0.22
CA ASP A 67 12.93 10.32 0.27
C ASP A 67 11.72 9.42 0.54
N VAL A 68 11.77 8.20 0.01
CA VAL A 68 10.78 7.15 0.29
C VAL A 68 11.32 6.22 1.36
N THR A 69 10.60 6.11 2.46
CA THR A 69 10.87 5.14 3.53
C THR A 69 9.86 4.03 3.47
N ILE A 70 10.31 2.77 3.38
CA ILE A 70 9.43 1.61 3.51
C ILE A 70 9.15 1.41 5.01
N ILE A 71 7.87 1.47 5.39
CA ILE A 71 7.41 1.23 6.76
C ILE A 71 7.32 -0.29 6.99
N ASP A 72 6.67 -1.00 6.07
CA ASP A 72 6.56 -2.46 6.08
C ASP A 72 6.35 -2.94 4.62
N SER A 73 7.14 -3.93 4.21
CA SER A 73 7.05 -4.53 2.87
C SER A 73 5.97 -5.61 2.75
N LYS A 74 5.31 -5.99 3.85
CA LYS A 74 4.34 -7.07 3.88
C LYS A 74 3.17 -6.80 4.84
N VAL A 75 2.48 -5.69 4.62
CA VAL A 75 1.26 -5.31 5.34
C VAL A 75 0.10 -6.21 4.92
N PRO A 76 -0.57 -6.92 5.84
CA PRO A 76 -1.77 -7.69 5.50
C PRO A 76 -2.91 -6.75 5.10
N LEU A 77 -3.55 -6.98 3.95
CA LEU A 77 -4.62 -6.12 3.42
C LEU A 77 -5.97 -6.34 4.12
N ALA A 78 -6.13 -7.44 4.86
CA ALA A 78 -7.20 -7.69 5.82
C ALA A 78 -6.64 -7.57 7.26
N PRO A 79 -7.32 -6.89 8.20
CA PRO A 79 -8.75 -6.54 8.22
C PRO A 79 -9.08 -5.13 7.70
N LYS A 80 -8.22 -4.54 6.85
CA LYS A 80 -8.29 -3.13 6.38
C LYS A 80 -7.73 -2.10 7.36
N SER A 81 -6.87 -2.55 8.27
CA SER A 81 -6.13 -1.72 9.18
C SER A 81 -4.75 -2.28 9.47
N TYR A 82 -3.80 -1.39 9.76
CA TYR A 82 -2.44 -1.72 10.15
C TYR A 82 -1.99 -0.81 11.28
N THR A 83 -1.41 -1.40 12.33
CA THR A 83 -0.81 -0.63 13.42
C THR A 83 0.63 -0.30 13.06
N TRP A 84 0.88 0.98 12.82
CA TRP A 84 2.19 1.51 12.50
C TRP A 84 2.85 2.10 13.76
N GLU A 85 4.04 1.63 14.09
CA GLU A 85 4.94 2.27 15.07
C GLU A 85 5.77 3.35 14.37
N VAL A 86 5.51 4.61 14.71
CA VAL A 86 5.99 5.78 13.96
C VAL A 86 7.47 6.03 14.24
N SER A 87 8.33 5.45 13.42
CA SER A 87 9.80 5.59 13.50
C SER A 87 10.38 6.66 12.58
N LEU A 88 9.53 7.37 11.81
CA LEU A 88 9.97 8.42 10.89
C LEU A 88 10.47 9.64 11.66
N GLN A 89 11.37 10.42 11.04
CA GLN A 89 11.77 11.72 11.55
C GLN A 89 10.59 12.71 11.57
N ALA A 90 10.68 13.76 12.39
CA ALA A 90 9.71 14.84 12.32
C ALA A 90 9.74 15.51 10.93
N GLY A 91 8.56 15.78 10.38
CA GLY A 91 8.39 16.32 9.03
C GLY A 91 7.02 16.00 8.43
N GLU A 92 6.81 16.39 7.18
CA GLU A 92 5.57 16.14 6.46
C GLU A 92 5.76 15.03 5.42
N TYR A 93 4.79 14.12 5.40
CA TYR A 93 4.85 12.88 4.62
C TYR A 93 3.54 12.62 3.89
N ILE A 94 3.63 11.91 2.77
CA ILE A 94 2.49 11.21 2.16
C ILE A 94 2.69 9.72 2.41
N LEU A 95 1.69 9.04 2.97
CA LEU A 95 1.72 7.58 3.09
C LEU A 95 1.34 6.95 1.75
N GLY A 96 1.96 5.82 1.44
CA GLY A 96 1.71 5.03 0.24
C GLY A 96 1.41 3.59 0.58
N LEU A 97 0.36 3.01 0.02
CA LEU A 97 0.03 1.58 0.11
C LEU A 97 -0.02 0.99 -1.30
N ASP A 98 0.93 0.12 -1.62
CA ASP A 98 0.98 -0.62 -2.88
C ASP A 98 0.48 -2.05 -2.66
N ASP A 99 -0.61 -2.42 -3.33
CA ASP A 99 -1.21 -3.76 -3.25
C ASP A 99 -0.67 -4.74 -4.30
N GLY A 100 0.40 -4.37 -5.00
CA GLY A 100 1.00 -5.09 -6.10
C GLY A 100 0.45 -4.71 -7.48
N THR A 101 -0.40 -3.67 -7.55
CA THR A 101 -0.96 -3.16 -8.80
C THR A 101 -0.72 -1.67 -8.98
N GLU A 102 -1.00 -0.89 -7.94
CA GLU A 102 -0.88 0.56 -7.98
C GLU A 102 -0.63 1.13 -6.58
N LEU A 103 0.17 2.18 -6.50
CA LEU A 103 0.44 2.91 -5.26
C LEU A 103 -0.75 3.81 -4.90
N LYS A 104 -1.41 3.55 -3.77
CA LYS A 104 -2.46 4.40 -3.20
C LYS A 104 -1.88 5.36 -2.20
N GLN A 105 -2.15 6.64 -2.37
CA GLN A 105 -1.57 7.71 -1.56
C GLN A 105 -2.61 8.26 -0.58
N SER A 106 -2.18 8.54 0.65
CA SER A 106 -2.96 9.35 1.58
C SER A 106 -2.84 10.84 1.24
N GLY A 107 -3.57 11.66 1.98
CA GLY A 107 -3.24 13.08 2.13
C GLY A 107 -1.97 13.29 2.97
N GLU A 108 -1.67 14.54 3.25
CA GLU A 108 -0.49 14.94 4.03
C GLU A 108 -0.61 14.50 5.49
N VAL A 109 0.50 14.02 6.03
CA VAL A 109 0.66 13.57 7.40
C VAL A 109 1.83 14.30 8.03
N GLU A 110 1.57 15.05 9.10
CA GLU A 110 2.60 15.73 9.89
C GLU A 110 3.10 14.79 10.99
N VAL A 111 4.39 14.46 10.99
CA VAL A 111 5.07 13.76 12.08
C VAL A 111 5.80 14.78 12.95
N ARG A 112 5.54 14.77 14.26
CA ARG A 112 6.15 15.68 15.25
C ARG A 112 7.11 14.94 16.16
N ALA A 113 8.14 15.64 16.62
CA ALA A 113 9.02 15.16 17.67
C ALA A 113 8.22 14.76 18.93
N PRO A 114 8.75 13.83 19.75
CA PRO A 114 8.09 13.41 20.99
C PRO A 114 7.94 14.55 21.98
#